data_AF-A0A4Q3SXD9-F1
#
_entry.id   AF-A0A4Q3SXD9-F1
#
_cell.length_a   1.000
_cell.length_b   1.000
_cell.length_c   1.000
_cell.angle_alpha   90.00
_cell.angle_beta   90.00
_cell.angle_gamma   90.00
#
_symmetry.space_group_name_H-M   'P 1'
#
loop_
_entity.id
_entity.type
_entity.pdbx_description
1 polymer ?
#
loop_
_entity_poly.entity_id
_entity_poly.type
_entity_poly.pdbx_seq_one_letter_code
_entity_poly.pdbx_strand_id
1 'polypeptide(L)'
;PHPNWFYRISKFTLPLIHHQFVPETYYLNELKQLPGDLENYVLKPLFSFAGQGVVIDITPGDLTNVNDPENWILQKKVKYADVIPTPDGPAKVEIRIMYIWKDGDARPKPVINLSRISKGKMIGVRYNKDKTWVGGSVCYFES
;
A
#
# COMPACT_ATOMS: atom_id res chain seq x y z
N PRO A 1 -3.85 22.43 -11.27
CA PRO A 1 -4.44 21.34 -12.08
C PRO A 1 -3.52 20.11 -12.07
N HIS A 2 -3.86 19.11 -11.25
CA HIS A 2 -3.10 17.86 -11.24
C HIS A 2 -3.30 17.15 -12.60
N PRO A 3 -2.23 16.63 -13.21
CA PRO A 3 -2.32 16.02 -14.52
C PRO A 3 -3.23 14.77 -14.48
N ASN A 4 -4.15 14.68 -15.44
CA ASN A 4 -5.22 13.66 -15.54
C ASN A 4 -4.74 12.19 -15.50
N TRP A 5 -3.44 11.92 -15.65
CA TRP A 5 -2.90 10.57 -15.49
C TRP A 5 -3.05 10.02 -14.07
N PHE A 6 -3.16 10.89 -13.06
CA PHE A 6 -3.36 10.49 -11.66
C PHE A 6 -4.64 9.63 -11.48
N TYR A 7 -5.64 9.84 -12.32
CA TYR A 7 -6.88 9.05 -12.30
C TYR A 7 -6.77 7.71 -13.04
N ARG A 8 -5.75 7.50 -13.87
CA ARG A 8 -5.60 6.26 -14.66
C ARG A 8 -5.08 5.09 -13.83
N ILE A 9 -4.18 5.35 -12.89
CA ILE A 9 -3.64 4.35 -11.96
C ILE A 9 -3.88 4.86 -10.55
N SER A 10 -5.02 4.48 -9.97
CA SER A 10 -5.45 4.93 -8.65
C SER A 10 -5.87 3.74 -7.80
N LYS A 11 -6.18 3.99 -6.52
CA LYS A 11 -6.72 2.93 -5.63
C LYS A 11 -8.00 2.30 -6.19
N PHE A 12 -8.72 3.02 -7.05
CA PHE A 12 -9.92 2.53 -7.71
C PHE A 12 -9.65 1.30 -8.59
N THR A 13 -8.45 1.12 -9.13
CA THR A 13 -8.17 -0.04 -9.98
C THR A 13 -7.89 -1.33 -9.19
N LEU A 14 -7.63 -1.24 -7.88
CA LEU A 14 -7.21 -2.39 -7.06
C LEU A 14 -8.25 -3.52 -7.01
N PRO A 15 -9.57 -3.27 -6.81
CA PRO A 15 -10.58 -4.33 -6.87
C PRO A 15 -10.66 -5.07 -8.21
N LEU A 16 -10.21 -4.44 -9.31
CA LEU A 16 -10.27 -5.01 -10.66
C LEU A 16 -9.08 -5.93 -10.97
N ILE A 17 -8.05 -5.97 -10.11
CA ILE A 17 -6.83 -6.74 -10.33
C ILE A 17 -6.88 -8.04 -9.52
N HIS A 18 -7.15 -9.15 -10.20
CA HIS A 18 -7.15 -10.48 -9.61
C HIS A 18 -5.82 -11.17 -9.85
N HIS A 19 -4.95 -11.17 -8.85
CA HIS A 19 -3.65 -11.83 -8.90
C HIS A 19 -3.21 -12.29 -7.51
N GLN A 20 -2.51 -13.41 -7.41
CA GLN A 20 -2.03 -13.96 -6.13
C GLN A 20 -1.13 -13.01 -5.32
N PHE A 21 -0.48 -12.05 -5.98
CA PHE A 21 0.40 -11.04 -5.36
C PHE A 21 -0.28 -9.69 -5.14
N VAL A 22 -1.56 -9.56 -5.49
CA VAL A 22 -2.35 -8.35 -5.25
C VAL A 22 -3.31 -8.65 -4.10
N PRO A 23 -3.25 -7.90 -2.99
CA PRO A 23 -4.16 -8.11 -1.87
C PRO A 23 -5.60 -7.91 -2.32
N GLU A 24 -6.46 -8.82 -1.88
CA GLU A 24 -7.88 -8.74 -2.14
C GLU A 24 -8.43 -7.38 -1.67
N THR A 25 -9.16 -6.72 -2.57
CA THR A 25 -9.62 -5.35 -2.37
C THR A 25 -11.05 -5.23 -2.88
N TYR A 26 -11.88 -4.52 -2.13
CA TYR A 26 -13.31 -4.34 -2.40
C TYR A 26 -13.64 -2.85 -2.42
N TYR A 27 -14.57 -2.46 -3.29
CA TYR A 27 -15.24 -1.17 -3.12
C TYR A 27 -16.15 -1.25 -1.90
N LEU A 28 -16.08 -0.26 -1.00
CA LEU A 28 -16.84 -0.33 0.24
C LEU A 28 -18.35 -0.31 -0.03
N ASN A 29 -18.81 0.46 -1.02
CA ASN A 29 -20.22 0.54 -1.42
C ASN A 29 -20.77 -0.72 -2.10
N GLU A 30 -19.91 -1.68 -2.50
CA GLU A 30 -20.35 -2.92 -3.16
C GLU A 30 -20.39 -4.12 -2.20
N LEU A 31 -19.91 -3.95 -0.96
CA LEU A 31 -19.95 -5.00 0.05
C LEU A 31 -21.38 -5.19 0.58
N LYS A 32 -21.99 -6.32 0.22
CA LYS A 32 -23.30 -6.73 0.75
C LYS A 32 -23.24 -7.19 2.21
N GLN A 33 -22.11 -7.77 2.60
CA GLN A 33 -21.83 -8.23 3.95
C GLN A 33 -20.38 -7.90 4.29
N LEU A 34 -20.17 -7.36 5.49
CA LEU A 34 -18.83 -7.06 5.98
C LEU A 34 -18.09 -8.35 6.36
N PRO A 35 -16.77 -8.45 6.11
CA PRO A 35 -15.96 -9.54 6.61
C PRO A 35 -16.03 -9.63 8.14
N GLY A 36 -16.06 -10.85 8.67
CA GLY A 36 -16.08 -11.07 10.12
C GLY A 36 -14.74 -10.81 10.81
N ASP A 37 -13.65 -10.78 10.02
CA ASP A 37 -12.26 -10.67 10.46
C ASP A 37 -11.65 -9.30 10.10
N LEU A 38 -12.32 -8.21 10.50
CA LEU A 38 -11.93 -6.83 10.17
C LEU A 38 -10.48 -6.48 10.56
N GLU A 39 -9.90 -7.19 11.54
CA GLU A 39 -8.49 -7.05 11.92
C GLU A 39 -7.51 -7.35 10.77
N ASN A 40 -7.95 -8.11 9.75
CA ASN A 40 -7.19 -8.42 8.56
C ASN A 40 -7.35 -7.41 7.43
N TYR A 41 -8.09 -6.31 7.64
CA TYR A 41 -8.38 -5.32 6.61
C TYR A 41 -7.89 -3.92 6.96
N VAL A 42 -7.61 -3.11 5.94
CA VAL A 42 -7.30 -1.68 6.02
C VAL A 42 -8.32 -0.91 5.16
N LEU A 43 -8.86 0.17 5.74
CA LEU A 43 -9.82 1.03 5.08
C LEU A 43 -9.05 2.20 4.47
N LYS A 44 -9.23 2.44 3.16
CA LYS A 44 -8.47 3.47 2.44
C LYS A 44 -9.41 4.36 1.63
N PRO A 45 -9.31 5.69 1.76
CA PRO A 45 -10.01 6.60 0.88
C PRO A 45 -9.33 6.61 -0.49
N LEU A 46 -10.14 6.63 -1.55
CA LEU A 46 -9.68 6.65 -2.94
C LEU A 46 -8.78 7.87 -3.18
N PHE A 47 -9.24 9.05 -2.77
CA PHE A 47 -8.64 10.35 -3.08
C PHE A 47 -7.77 10.97 -1.97
N SER A 48 -6.99 10.15 -1.26
CA SER A 48 -6.04 10.64 -0.25
C SER A 48 -4.57 10.52 -0.64
N PHE A 49 -3.77 11.48 -0.16
CA PHE A 49 -2.32 11.56 -0.34
C PHE A 49 -1.55 11.15 0.92
N ALA A 50 -0.33 10.63 0.72
CA ALA A 50 0.63 10.30 1.79
C ALA A 50 0.10 9.40 2.94
N GLY A 51 -0.93 8.58 2.68
CA GLY A 51 -1.54 7.71 3.69
C GLY A 51 -2.47 8.42 4.67
N GLN A 52 -2.85 9.68 4.41
CA GLN A 52 -3.88 10.36 5.18
C GLN A 52 -5.23 9.64 5.01
N GLY A 53 -5.98 9.51 6.11
CA GLY A 53 -7.29 8.84 6.14
C GLY A 53 -7.26 7.31 6.09
N VAL A 54 -6.08 6.67 6.07
CA VAL A 54 -6.01 5.20 6.15
C VAL A 54 -6.29 4.74 7.57
N VAL A 55 -7.33 3.90 7.74
CA VAL A 55 -7.64 3.25 9.02
C VAL A 55 -7.08 1.83 8.98
N ILE A 56 -6.14 1.55 9.90
CA ILE A 56 -5.41 0.27 9.92
C ILE A 56 -6.13 -0.75 10.77
N ASP A 57 -6.47 -0.40 12.00
CA ASP A 57 -7.13 -1.28 12.93
C ASP A 57 -8.63 -0.94 12.91
N ILE A 58 -9.29 -1.39 11.85
CA ILE A 58 -10.70 -1.09 11.56
C ILE A 58 -11.58 -1.72 12.65
N THR A 59 -12.51 -0.92 13.15
CA THR A 59 -13.64 -1.38 13.96
C THR A 59 -14.94 -1.34 13.13
N PRO A 60 -15.98 -2.08 13.52
CA PRO A 60 -17.29 -1.94 12.88
C PRO A 60 -17.79 -0.49 12.84
N GLY A 61 -17.50 0.29 13.89
CA GLY A 61 -17.87 1.70 13.98
C GLY A 61 -17.20 2.57 12.92
N ASP A 62 -15.96 2.26 12.52
CA ASP A 62 -15.27 3.00 11.46
C ASP A 62 -15.98 2.84 10.11
N LEU A 63 -16.59 1.68 9.87
CA LEU A 63 -17.31 1.38 8.62
C LEU A 63 -18.71 2.02 8.61
N THR A 64 -19.42 2.00 9.74
CA THR A 64 -20.75 2.61 9.84
C THR A 64 -20.71 4.14 9.81
N ASN A 65 -19.58 4.74 10.17
CA ASN A 65 -19.39 6.20 10.19
C ASN A 65 -18.92 6.77 8.84
N VAL A 66 -18.68 5.92 7.83
CA VAL A 66 -18.36 6.40 6.47
C VAL A 66 -19.64 6.92 5.82
N ASN A 67 -19.68 8.23 5.54
CA ASN A 67 -20.83 8.87 4.91
C ASN A 67 -20.86 8.70 3.39
N ASP A 68 -19.72 8.45 2.76
CA ASP A 68 -19.52 8.42 1.30
C ASP A 68 -18.81 7.13 0.82
N PRO A 69 -19.41 5.94 1.04
CA PRO A 69 -18.73 4.66 0.87
C PRO A 69 -18.18 4.40 -0.54
N GLU A 70 -18.71 5.04 -1.58
CA GLU A 70 -18.20 5.00 -2.95
C GLU A 70 -16.77 5.57 -3.08
N ASN A 71 -16.34 6.41 -2.13
CA ASN A 71 -15.01 7.00 -2.09
C ASN A 71 -13.99 6.17 -1.31
N TRP A 72 -14.34 4.93 -0.92
CA TRP A 72 -13.52 4.09 -0.06
C TRP A 72 -13.34 2.68 -0.61
N ILE A 73 -12.19 2.10 -0.31
CA ILE A 73 -11.91 0.68 -0.53
C ILE A 73 -11.57 -0.02 0.79
N LEU A 74 -11.99 -1.27 0.90
CA LEU A 74 -11.58 -2.19 1.94
C LEU A 74 -10.54 -3.15 1.36
N GLN A 75 -9.31 -3.12 1.85
CA GLN A 75 -8.23 -3.95 1.33
C GLN A 75 -7.68 -4.87 2.41
N LYS A 76 -7.41 -6.14 2.08
CA LYS A 76 -6.73 -7.07 2.98
C LYS A 76 -5.31 -6.59 3.32
N LYS A 77 -4.93 -6.66 4.59
CA LYS A 77 -3.60 -6.29 5.09
C LYS A 77 -2.55 -7.19 4.47
N VAL A 78 -1.42 -6.59 4.10
CA VAL A 78 -0.21 -7.31 3.73
C VAL A 78 0.63 -7.52 4.98
N LYS A 79 0.94 -8.78 5.29
CA LYS A 79 1.95 -9.11 6.29
C LYS A 79 3.32 -9.02 5.64
N TYR A 80 4.06 -7.98 5.99
CA TYR A 80 5.47 -7.86 5.63
C TYR A 80 6.28 -8.95 6.33
N ALA A 81 7.19 -9.58 5.59
CA ALA A 81 8.13 -10.53 6.16
C ALA A 81 9.30 -9.78 6.83
N ASP A 82 9.66 -10.20 8.04
CA ASP A 82 10.78 -9.64 8.81
C ASP A 82 12.09 -10.33 8.37
N VAL A 83 12.59 -9.93 7.20
CA VAL A 83 13.66 -10.64 6.47
C VAL A 83 15.05 -9.99 6.57
N ILE A 84 15.18 -8.82 7.19
CA ILE A 84 16.46 -8.12 7.35
C ILE A 84 16.91 -8.26 8.80
N PRO A 85 17.89 -9.11 9.12
CA PRO A 85 18.44 -9.18 10.47
C PRO A 85 19.13 -7.86 10.83
N THR A 86 18.87 -7.34 12.03
CA THR A 86 19.57 -6.17 12.57
C THR A 86 19.90 -6.41 14.06
N PRO A 87 20.88 -5.70 14.64
CA PRO A 87 21.33 -5.92 16.02
C PRO A 87 20.25 -5.85 17.11
N ASP A 88 19.18 -5.10 16.90
CA ASP A 88 18.07 -4.87 17.85
C ASP A 88 16.74 -5.48 17.36
N GLY A 89 16.82 -6.50 16.50
CA GLY A 89 15.67 -7.24 15.98
C GLY A 89 15.48 -7.05 14.47
N PRO A 90 14.70 -7.91 13.81
CA PRO A 90 14.61 -7.87 12.36
C PRO A 90 13.82 -6.65 11.86
N ALA A 91 14.22 -6.15 10.69
CA ALA A 91 13.52 -5.16 9.92
C ALA A 91 12.82 -5.81 8.72
N LYS A 92 11.86 -5.07 8.16
CA LYS A 92 11.13 -5.40 6.95
C LYS A 92 11.42 -4.37 5.87
N VAL A 93 11.15 -4.76 4.63
CA VAL A 93 11.43 -3.95 3.45
C VAL A 93 10.26 -3.90 2.50
N GLU A 94 10.03 -2.72 1.93
CA GLU A 94 9.22 -2.55 0.73
C GLU A 94 10.15 -2.16 -0.42
N ILE A 95 10.03 -2.86 -1.55
CA ILE A 95 10.77 -2.57 -2.78
C ILE A 95 9.84 -1.81 -3.71
N ARG A 96 10.25 -0.60 -4.11
CA ARG A 96 9.59 0.20 -5.14
C ARG A 96 10.42 0.16 -6.40
N ILE A 97 9.76 0.00 -7.54
CA ILE A 97 10.41 0.00 -8.85
C ILE A 97 9.83 1.17 -9.64
N MET A 98 10.70 2.03 -10.14
CA MET A 98 10.31 3.09 -11.06
C MET A 98 10.42 2.56 -12.49
N TYR A 99 9.37 2.78 -13.26
CA TYR A 99 9.32 2.49 -14.67
C TYR A 99 9.22 3.79 -15.47
N ILE A 100 9.86 3.81 -16.64
CA ILE A 100 9.65 4.84 -17.65
C ILE A 100 9.01 4.18 -18.88
N TRP A 101 8.00 4.84 -19.43
CA TRP A 101 7.35 4.44 -20.68
C TRP A 101 7.47 5.59 -21.67
N LYS A 102 8.35 5.43 -22.66
CA LYS A 102 8.53 6.43 -23.72
C LYS A 102 7.51 6.19 -24.84
N ASP A 103 7.14 7.25 -25.55
CA ASP A 103 6.27 7.13 -26.71
C ASP A 103 6.87 6.18 -27.75
N GLY A 104 6.06 5.26 -28.27
CA GLY A 104 6.48 4.23 -29.21
C GLY A 104 7.08 2.97 -28.58
N ASP A 105 7.43 2.97 -27.29
CA ASP A 105 7.84 1.73 -26.62
C ASP A 105 6.62 0.81 -26.40
N ALA A 106 6.77 -0.48 -26.70
CA ALA A 106 5.69 -1.46 -26.53
C ALA A 106 5.28 -1.67 -25.06
N ARG A 107 6.22 -1.46 -24.11
CA ARG A 107 6.02 -1.67 -22.66
C ARG A 107 6.89 -0.70 -21.84
N PRO A 108 6.48 -0.37 -20.61
CA PRO A 108 7.32 0.36 -19.66
C PRO A 108 8.60 -0.43 -19.32
N LYS A 109 9.72 0.27 -19.13
CA LYS A 109 11.03 -0.30 -18.76
C LYS A 109 11.41 0.10 -17.34
N PRO A 110 11.90 -0.82 -16.49
CA PRO A 110 12.39 -0.48 -15.16
C PRO A 110 13.68 0.33 -15.28
N VAL A 111 13.82 1.38 -14.46
CA VAL A 111 14.99 2.28 -14.53
C VAL A 111 15.73 2.42 -13.20
N ILE A 112 15.04 2.29 -12.06
CA ILE A 112 15.65 2.29 -10.74
C ILE A 112 14.72 1.57 -9.76
N ASN A 113 15.30 1.07 -8.68
CA ASN A 113 14.55 0.54 -7.55
C ASN A 113 14.91 1.31 -6.25
N LEU A 114 14.02 1.24 -5.27
CA LEU A 114 14.20 1.83 -3.95
C LEU A 114 13.69 0.85 -2.90
N SER A 115 14.56 0.42 -2.01
CA SER A 115 14.18 -0.23 -0.76
C SER A 115 13.77 0.82 0.27
N ARG A 116 12.67 0.55 0.97
CA ARG A 116 12.23 1.28 2.16
C ARG A 116 12.22 0.32 3.33
N ILE A 117 13.17 0.50 4.23
CA ILE A 117 13.39 -0.35 5.40
C ILE A 117 12.63 0.23 6.59
N SER A 118 11.93 -0.62 7.33
CA SER A 118 11.12 -0.22 8.46
C SER A 118 11.09 -1.30 9.53
N LYS A 119 10.88 -0.88 10.77
CA LYS A 119 10.48 -1.73 11.90
C LYS A 119 9.08 -1.35 12.42
N GLY A 120 8.40 -0.38 11.79
CA GLY A 120 7.05 0.07 12.14
C GLY A 120 5.98 -0.95 11.75
N LYS A 121 4.75 -0.82 12.26
CA LYS A 121 3.62 -1.64 11.78
C LYS A 121 3.34 -1.41 10.28
N MET A 122 3.67 -0.23 9.78
CA MET A 122 3.51 0.19 8.39
C MET A 122 4.77 0.91 7.91
N ILE A 123 5.08 0.80 6.61
CA ILE A 123 6.19 1.50 6.00
C ILE A 123 5.85 2.98 5.79
N GLY A 124 6.27 3.82 6.74
CA GLY A 124 6.11 5.28 6.66
C GLY A 124 6.97 5.99 7.69
N VAL A 125 7.35 7.24 7.40
CA VAL A 125 8.28 8.04 8.22
C VAL A 125 7.80 8.14 9.67
N ARG A 126 6.51 8.39 9.88
CA ARG A 126 5.89 8.50 11.22
C ARG A 126 6.06 7.22 12.06
N TYR A 127 6.02 6.05 11.43
CA TYR A 127 6.09 4.75 12.11
C TYR A 127 7.52 4.28 12.40
N ASN A 128 8.51 4.98 11.82
CA ASN A 128 9.93 4.74 12.03
C ASN A 128 10.55 5.72 13.04
N LYS A 129 9.76 6.65 13.60
CA LYS A 129 10.22 7.56 14.63
C LYS A 129 10.81 6.75 15.80
N ASP A 130 12.01 7.13 16.23
CA ASP A 130 12.75 6.51 17.34
C ASP A 130 13.19 5.05 17.10
N LYS A 131 13.20 4.57 15.84
CA LYS A 131 13.72 3.24 15.47
C LYS A 131 15.07 3.33 14.78
N THR A 132 15.95 2.36 15.02
CA THR A 132 17.24 2.21 14.33
C THR A 132 17.14 1.18 13.21
N TRP A 133 18.10 1.19 12.28
CA TRP A 133 18.12 0.30 11.12
C TRP A 133 16.85 0.41 10.25
N VAL A 134 16.40 1.64 10.04
CA VAL A 134 15.28 2.02 9.18
C VAL A 134 15.74 3.12 8.23
N GLY A 135 15.15 3.22 7.04
CA GLY A 135 15.60 4.22 6.05
C GLY A 135 15.28 3.83 4.61
N GLY A 136 15.95 4.47 3.66
CA GLY A 136 15.88 4.15 2.24
C GLY A 136 17.24 3.76 1.69
N SER A 137 17.28 2.82 0.74
CA SER A 137 18.49 2.41 0.03
C SER A 137 18.16 1.90 -1.38
N VAL A 138 19.15 1.69 -2.24
CA VAL A 138 18.99 0.93 -3.49
C VAL A 138 19.12 -0.58 -3.21
N CYS A 139 18.31 -1.39 -3.89
CA CYS A 139 18.44 -2.84 -3.89
C CYS A 139 19.49 -3.26 -4.93
N TYR A 140 20.46 -4.05 -4.49
CA TYR A 140 21.34 -4.83 -5.36
C TYR A 140 20.64 -6.14 -5.74
N PHE A 141 20.87 -6.60 -6.95
CA PHE A 141 20.39 -7.89 -7.45
C PHE A 141 21.52 -8.55 -8.24
N GLU A 142 21.55 -9.88 -8.24
CA GLU A 142 22.55 -10.64 -9.01
C GLU A 142 22.31 -10.45 -10.52
N SER A 143 23.41 -10.41 -11.26
CA SER A 143 23.48 -10.28 -12.72
C SER A 143 23.27 -11.60 -13.44
#